data_AF-A0A9W4K2A3-F1
#
_entry.id   AF-A0A9W4K2A3-F1
#
_cell.length_a   1.000
_cell.length_b   1.000
_cell.length_c   1.000
_cell.angle_alpha   90.00
_cell.angle_beta   90.00
_cell.angle_gamma   90.00
#
_symmetry.space_group_name_H-M   'P 1'
#
loop_
_entity.id
_entity.type
_entity.pdbx_description
1 polymer ?
#
loop_
_entity_poly.entity_id
_entity_poly.type
_entity_poly.pdbx_seq_one_letter_code
_entity_poly.pdbx_strand_id
1 'polypeptide(L)'
;MSECHELNSSDPSTGSDASIPRNARIAEIYLNATQLEQLPDTVILERSLSPRSVISTTSSFNQLFQTARNRPHLQQINQIGVGLQGVVFERVGKEAVLKKEKPGNEILSSNLRKEYTIHCQVSAAFNRYQLLTNSETLVPKALRFIPKTGDELFWEELLPKIPREYPHSR
;
A
#
# COMPACT_ATOMS: atom_id res chain seq x y z
N MET A 1 -18.79 -55.03 30.56
CA MET A 1 -17.64 -54.50 31.31
C MET A 1 -17.50 -53.03 30.95
N SER A 2 -17.42 -52.19 31.99
CA SER A 2 -17.15 -50.75 32.00
C SER A 2 -18.31 -49.78 31.70
N GLU A 3 -18.87 -49.30 32.80
CA GLU A 3 -19.53 -48.01 33.01
C GLU A 3 -18.56 -46.83 32.77
N CYS A 4 -19.10 -45.64 32.42
CA CYS A 4 -18.95 -44.41 33.20
C CYS A 4 -19.70 -43.23 32.55
N HIS A 5 -20.68 -42.69 33.30
CA HIS A 5 -21.25 -41.31 33.40
C HIS A 5 -21.03 -40.30 32.24
N GLU A 6 -22.07 -39.65 31.68
CA GLU A 6 -22.84 -38.49 32.22
C GLU A 6 -21.94 -37.26 32.53
N LEU A 7 -22.26 -35.98 32.30
CA LEU A 7 -23.49 -35.20 32.07
C LEU A 7 -23.04 -33.77 31.66
N ASN A 8 -23.92 -33.06 30.94
CA ASN A 8 -24.17 -31.60 30.96
C ASN A 8 -23.04 -30.57 30.82
N SER A 9 -23.25 -29.58 29.93
CA SER A 9 -23.43 -28.17 30.34
C SER A 9 -23.71 -27.23 29.15
N SER A 10 -24.92 -26.67 29.17
CA SER A 10 -25.40 -25.34 28.79
C SER A 10 -24.49 -24.29 28.10
N ASP A 11 -25.08 -23.64 27.07
CA ASP A 11 -24.85 -22.28 26.52
C ASP A 11 -24.57 -21.19 27.59
N PRO A 12 -23.80 -20.08 27.33
CA PRO A 12 -24.31 -18.95 26.53
C PRO A 12 -23.28 -18.05 25.78
N SER A 13 -23.79 -17.37 24.75
CA SER A 13 -23.30 -16.13 24.11
C SER A 13 -22.59 -15.15 25.07
N THR A 14 -21.42 -14.58 24.69
CA THR A 14 -21.07 -13.17 24.96
C THR A 14 -19.87 -12.69 24.11
N GLY A 15 -20.03 -11.57 23.38
CA GLY A 15 -19.01 -10.51 23.37
C GLY A 15 -18.08 -10.35 22.16
N SER A 16 -18.61 -10.19 20.94
CA SER A 16 -17.83 -9.72 19.78
C SER A 16 -18.06 -8.23 19.53
N ASP A 17 -17.57 -7.37 20.43
CA ASP A 17 -17.68 -5.90 20.25
C ASP A 17 -16.48 -5.08 20.76
N ALA A 18 -15.37 -5.72 21.13
CA ALA A 18 -14.21 -5.01 21.72
C ALA A 18 -13.07 -4.66 20.73
N SER A 19 -13.22 -4.92 19.42
CA SER A 19 -12.08 -4.85 18.46
C SER A 19 -11.90 -3.49 17.76
N ILE A 20 -12.91 -2.63 17.75
CA ILE A 20 -12.90 -1.40 16.94
C ILE A 20 -11.99 -0.30 17.54
N PRO A 21 -11.98 -0.03 18.87
CA PRO A 21 -11.16 1.05 19.43
C PRO A 21 -9.65 0.76 19.37
N ARG A 22 -9.29 -0.53 19.42
CA ARG A 22 -7.90 -0.99 19.47
C ARG A 22 -7.20 -0.80 18.12
N ASN A 23 -7.93 -1.03 17.03
CA ASN A 23 -7.40 -0.91 15.67
C ASN A 23 -7.21 0.56 15.24
N ALA A 24 -8.08 1.48 15.69
CA ALA A 24 -7.93 2.92 15.44
C ALA A 24 -6.66 3.48 16.11
N ARG A 25 -6.38 3.06 17.35
CA ARG A 25 -5.18 3.45 18.08
C ARG A 25 -3.89 2.92 17.47
N ILE A 26 -3.95 1.74 16.85
CA ILE A 26 -2.82 1.16 16.10
C ILE A 26 -2.56 1.98 14.84
N ALA A 27 -3.60 2.38 14.10
CA ALA A 27 -3.46 3.23 12.92
C ALA A 27 -2.82 4.61 13.23
N GLU A 28 -3.13 5.22 14.38
CA GLU A 28 -2.46 6.46 14.85
C GLU A 28 -0.96 6.26 15.13
N ILE A 29 -0.54 5.06 15.54
CA ILE A 29 0.86 4.73 15.77
C ILE A 29 1.61 4.59 14.44
N TYR A 30 0.97 4.05 13.40
CA TYR A 30 1.54 3.93 12.05
C TYR A 30 1.73 5.29 11.35
N LEU A 31 0.80 6.23 11.53
CA LEU A 31 0.95 7.61 11.00
C LEU A 31 2.16 8.34 11.58
N ASN A 32 2.58 7.99 12.80
CA ASN A 32 3.78 8.53 13.45
C ASN A 32 5.09 7.83 13.02
N ALA A 33 5.03 6.65 12.39
CA ALA A 33 6.23 5.91 11.98
C ALA A 33 6.93 6.56 10.78
N THR A 34 6.18 7.28 9.93
CA THR A 34 6.72 8.06 8.80
C THR A 34 7.51 9.32 9.22
N GLN A 35 7.55 9.66 10.51
CA GLN A 35 8.31 10.79 11.05
C GLN A 35 9.53 10.36 11.88
N LEU A 36 9.97 9.10 11.76
CA LEU A 36 11.09 8.58 12.57
C LEU A 36 12.37 9.43 12.44
N GLU A 37 12.67 9.95 11.25
CA GLU A 37 13.85 10.78 10.99
C GLU A 37 13.84 12.13 11.73
N GLN A 38 12.69 12.58 12.23
CA GLN A 38 12.55 13.85 12.95
C GLN A 38 12.58 13.67 14.47
N LEU A 39 12.66 12.42 14.96
CA LEU A 39 12.67 12.12 16.38
C LEU A 39 14.11 11.96 16.90
N PRO A 40 14.39 12.33 18.16
CA PRO A 40 15.68 12.07 18.79
C PRO A 40 15.96 10.56 18.88
N ASP A 41 17.25 10.18 18.75
CA ASP A 41 17.71 8.78 18.79
C ASP A 41 17.19 8.00 20.01
N THR A 42 17.08 8.64 21.17
CA THR A 42 16.58 8.02 22.40
C THR A 42 15.10 7.64 22.29
N VAL A 43 14.28 8.46 21.63
CA VAL A 43 12.86 8.19 21.39
C VAL A 43 12.69 7.11 20.34
N ILE A 44 13.54 7.09 19.32
CA ILE A 44 13.58 6.02 18.31
C ILE A 44 13.92 4.69 18.97
N LEU A 45 14.94 4.65 19.82
CA LEU A 45 15.36 3.45 20.53
C LEU A 45 14.28 2.96 21.51
N GLU A 46 13.71 3.85 22.31
CA GLU A 46 12.62 3.51 23.25
C GLU A 46 11.39 2.97 22.51
N ARG A 47 11.03 3.58 21.38
CA ARG A 47 9.96 3.06 20.53
C ARG A 47 10.32 1.72 19.92
N SER A 48 11.54 1.54 19.41
CA SER A 48 11.97 0.29 18.76
C SER A 48 11.99 -0.88 19.74
N LEU A 49 12.39 -0.63 20.98
CA LEU A 49 12.47 -1.62 22.06
C LEU A 49 11.16 -1.76 22.84
N SER A 50 10.16 -0.91 22.59
CA SER A 50 8.88 -1.01 23.26
C SER A 50 8.18 -2.31 22.82
N PRO A 51 7.65 -3.13 23.74
CA PRO A 51 6.82 -4.28 23.39
C PRO A 51 5.46 -3.86 22.79
N ARG A 52 5.17 -2.55 22.76
CA ARG A 52 4.03 -1.95 22.05
C ARG A 52 4.39 -1.47 20.63
N SER A 53 5.66 -1.55 20.25
CA SER A 53 6.11 -1.23 18.90
C SER A 53 5.59 -2.31 17.97
N VAL A 54 4.83 -1.88 16.97
CA VAL A 54 4.32 -2.81 15.97
C VAL A 54 5.41 -3.00 14.94
N ILE A 55 6.25 -4.00 15.14
CA ILE A 55 7.02 -4.57 14.04
C ILE A 55 5.97 -5.21 13.13
N SER A 56 5.76 -4.62 11.95
CA SER A 56 4.80 -5.17 10.99
C SER A 56 5.33 -6.51 10.49
N THR A 57 4.89 -7.59 11.11
CA THR A 57 5.17 -8.95 10.64
C THR A 57 4.39 -9.21 9.35
N THR A 58 4.83 -10.18 8.54
CA THR A 58 4.13 -10.57 7.29
C THR A 58 2.64 -10.84 7.51
N SER A 59 2.25 -11.38 8.67
CA SER A 59 0.84 -11.63 9.01
C SER A 59 0.04 -10.33 9.21
N SER A 60 0.60 -9.35 9.93
CA SER A 60 -0.03 -8.04 10.13
C SER A 60 -0.16 -7.26 8.82
N PHE A 61 0.88 -7.29 7.97
CA PHE A 61 0.85 -6.66 6.65
C PHE A 61 -0.23 -7.30 5.76
N ASN A 62 -0.28 -8.64 5.73
CA ASN A 62 -1.31 -9.36 4.97
C ASN A 62 -2.72 -9.02 5.47
N GLN A 63 -2.94 -8.93 6.79
CA GLN A 63 -4.24 -8.56 7.33
C GLN A 63 -4.66 -7.15 6.92
N LEU A 64 -3.74 -6.18 6.96
CA LEU A 64 -3.98 -4.81 6.51
C LEU A 64 -4.28 -4.77 5.00
N PHE A 65 -3.48 -5.46 4.21
CA PHE A 65 -3.67 -5.57 2.76
C PHE A 65 -5.04 -6.16 2.43
N GLN A 66 -5.43 -7.27 3.07
CA GLN A 66 -6.73 -7.91 2.85
C GLN A 66 -7.89 -7.03 3.34
N THR A 67 -7.73 -6.37 4.47
CA THR A 67 -8.75 -5.45 4.99
C THR A 67 -8.98 -4.29 4.02
N ALA A 68 -7.90 -3.65 3.56
CA ALA A 68 -7.96 -2.57 2.59
C ALA A 68 -8.50 -3.05 1.23
N ARG A 69 -8.15 -4.26 0.80
CA ARG A 69 -8.69 -4.89 -0.42
C ARG A 69 -10.20 -5.07 -0.34
N ASN A 70 -10.71 -5.56 0.79
CA ASN A 70 -12.14 -5.83 1.02
C ASN A 70 -12.96 -4.59 1.37
N ARG A 71 -12.32 -3.52 1.87
CA ARG A 71 -12.97 -2.26 2.27
C ARG A 71 -12.34 -1.07 1.55
N PRO A 72 -12.77 -0.76 0.30
CA PRO A 72 -12.15 0.28 -0.52
C PRO A 72 -12.16 1.69 0.08
N HIS A 73 -13.10 1.99 0.98
CA HIS A 73 -13.20 3.26 1.71
C HIS A 73 -12.13 3.42 2.79
N LEU A 74 -11.52 2.31 3.27
CA LEU A 74 -10.40 2.32 4.21
C LEU A 74 -9.04 2.27 3.51
N GLN A 75 -9.01 2.25 2.18
CA GLN A 75 -7.75 2.22 1.45
C GLN A 75 -7.02 3.54 1.60
N GLN A 76 -5.74 3.43 1.96
CA GLN A 76 -4.82 4.54 2.05
C GLN A 76 -3.92 4.57 0.82
N ILE A 77 -3.47 5.77 0.46
CA ILE A 77 -2.45 5.97 -0.56
C ILE A 77 -1.20 6.48 0.15
N ASN A 78 -0.14 5.69 0.10
CA ASN A 78 1.12 5.99 0.75
C ASN A 78 2.14 6.41 -0.31
N GLN A 79 2.90 7.48 -0.07
CA GLN A 79 4.07 7.74 -0.90
C GLN A 79 5.14 6.69 -0.57
N ILE A 80 5.68 6.05 -1.61
CA ILE A 80 6.77 5.07 -1.48
C ILE A 80 8.05 5.51 -2.21
N GLY A 81 8.01 6.59 -2.98
CA GLY A 81 9.21 7.13 -3.61
C GLY A 81 9.00 8.46 -4.33
N VAL A 82 10.07 9.24 -4.45
CA VAL A 82 10.09 10.51 -5.19
C VAL A 82 11.27 10.50 -6.15
N GLY A 83 11.03 10.80 -7.42
CA GLY A 83 12.06 10.91 -8.45
C GLY A 83 12.01 12.25 -9.17
N LEU A 84 12.88 12.40 -10.18
CA LEU A 84 12.89 13.58 -11.05
C LEU A 84 11.61 13.69 -11.87
N GLN A 85 11.10 12.57 -12.38
CA GLN A 85 9.90 12.56 -13.22
C GLN A 85 8.59 12.67 -12.43
N GLY A 86 8.54 12.07 -11.23
CA GLY A 86 7.27 11.91 -10.55
C GLY A 86 7.39 11.39 -9.13
N VAL A 87 6.24 11.24 -8.51
CA VAL A 87 6.06 10.62 -7.20
C VAL A 87 5.39 9.27 -7.39
N VAL A 88 5.88 8.25 -6.67
CA VAL A 88 5.35 6.90 -6.67
C VAL A 88 4.56 6.67 -5.39
N PHE A 89 3.35 6.15 -5.56
CA PHE A 89 2.42 5.86 -4.51
C PHE A 89 2.04 4.38 -4.50
N GLU A 90 1.94 3.81 -3.32
CA GLU A 90 1.28 2.53 -3.07
C GLU A 90 -0.19 2.80 -2.73
N ARG A 91 -1.10 2.00 -3.30
CA ARG A 91 -2.50 1.94 -2.86
C ARG A 91 -2.68 0.68 -2.03
N VAL A 92 -2.79 0.82 -0.71
CA VAL A 92 -2.85 -0.33 0.21
C VAL A 92 -4.02 -1.26 -0.16
N GLY A 93 -3.76 -2.56 -0.23
CA GLY A 93 -4.74 -3.56 -0.66
C GLY A 93 -4.87 -3.73 -2.18
N LYS A 94 -4.01 -3.06 -2.97
CA LYS A 94 -3.85 -3.28 -4.41
C LYS A 94 -2.42 -3.73 -4.70
N GLU A 95 -2.28 -4.64 -5.66
CA GLU A 95 -0.98 -5.18 -6.11
C GLU A 95 -0.26 -4.25 -7.10
N ALA A 96 -0.77 -3.03 -7.28
CA ALA A 96 -0.26 -2.07 -8.24
C ALA A 96 0.14 -0.77 -7.54
N VAL A 97 1.24 -0.19 -8.02
CA VAL A 97 1.69 1.14 -7.64
C VAL A 97 1.23 2.17 -8.67
N LEU A 98 1.05 3.40 -8.22
CA LEU A 98 0.70 4.54 -9.05
C LEU A 98 1.89 5.47 -9.14
N LYS A 99 2.14 6.01 -10.33
CA LYS A 99 3.13 7.07 -10.51
C LYS A 99 2.42 8.32 -11.02
N LYS A 100 2.58 9.44 -10.31
CA LYS A 100 2.08 10.75 -10.71
C LYS A 100 3.25 11.60 -11.19
N GLU A 101 3.10 12.21 -12.34
CA GLU A 101 4.07 13.16 -12.89
C GLU A 101 4.16 14.43 -12.02
N LYS A 102 5.36 15.00 -11.91
CA LYS A 102 5.54 16.32 -11.28
C LYS A 102 4.99 17.41 -12.20
N PRO A 103 4.29 18.42 -11.65
CA PRO A 103 3.82 19.56 -12.46
C PRO A 103 4.96 20.21 -13.24
N GLY A 104 4.74 20.49 -14.52
CA GLY A 104 5.74 21.07 -15.43
C GLY A 104 6.52 20.04 -16.25
N ASN A 105 6.45 18.75 -15.90
CA ASN A 105 7.13 17.70 -16.66
C ASN A 105 6.35 17.25 -17.91
N GLU A 106 5.08 17.65 -18.05
CA GLU A 106 4.20 17.21 -19.14
C GLU A 106 4.78 17.54 -20.53
N ILE A 107 5.50 18.66 -20.63
CA ILE A 107 6.11 19.17 -21.86
C ILE A 107 7.49 18.56 -22.15
N LEU A 108 8.07 17.85 -21.18
CA LEU A 108 9.40 17.28 -21.35
C LEU A 108 9.34 16.05 -22.25
N SER A 109 10.40 15.83 -23.02
CA SER A 109 10.57 14.61 -23.83
C SER A 109 10.62 13.33 -22.97
N SER A 110 10.93 13.48 -21.69
CA SER A 110 10.97 12.40 -20.68
C SER A 110 9.67 12.22 -19.90
N ASN A 111 8.56 12.85 -20.32
CA ASN A 111 7.28 12.80 -19.61
C ASN A 111 6.78 11.39 -19.31
N LEU A 112 5.85 11.28 -18.37
CA LEU A 112 5.32 10.01 -17.88
C LEU A 112 4.70 9.14 -19.00
N ARG A 113 4.13 9.75 -20.04
CA ARG A 113 3.59 9.02 -21.20
C ARG A 113 4.71 8.35 -22.00
N LYS A 114 5.83 9.05 -22.21
CA LYS A 114 7.00 8.47 -22.87
C LYS A 114 7.62 7.38 -22.02
N GLU A 115 7.74 7.61 -20.70
CA GLU A 115 8.23 6.61 -19.76
C GLU A 115 7.38 5.34 -19.79
N TYR A 116 6.04 5.47 -19.73
CA TYR A 116 5.11 4.36 -19.86
C TYR A 116 5.35 3.55 -21.13
N THR A 117 5.49 4.24 -22.27
CA THR A 117 5.73 3.60 -23.57
C THR A 117 7.04 2.81 -23.58
N ILE A 118 8.11 3.39 -23.07
CA ILE A 118 9.41 2.72 -22.95
C ILE A 118 9.30 1.51 -22.03
N HIS A 119 8.62 1.65 -20.89
CA HIS A 119 8.46 0.55 -19.94
C HIS A 119 7.69 -0.64 -20.53
N CYS A 120 6.64 -0.37 -21.31
CA CYS A 120 5.92 -1.41 -22.07
C CYS A 120 6.86 -2.15 -23.04
N GLN A 121 7.71 -1.43 -23.77
CA GLN A 121 8.68 -2.02 -24.70
C GLN A 121 9.72 -2.87 -23.98
N VAL A 122 10.28 -2.36 -22.87
CA VAL A 122 11.24 -3.09 -22.04
C VAL A 122 10.59 -4.35 -21.47
N SER A 123 9.40 -4.26 -20.89
CA SER A 123 8.68 -5.41 -20.36
C SER A 123 8.41 -6.46 -21.44
N ALA A 124 7.99 -6.03 -22.64
CA ALA A 124 7.79 -6.92 -23.77
C ALA A 124 9.08 -7.61 -24.23
N ALA A 125 10.21 -6.88 -24.27
CA ALA A 125 11.51 -7.46 -24.60
C ALA A 125 11.93 -8.50 -23.58
N PHE A 126 11.82 -8.20 -22.28
CA PHE A 126 12.14 -9.17 -21.22
C PHE A 126 11.27 -10.42 -21.34
N ASN A 127 9.95 -10.29 -21.50
CA ASN A 127 9.07 -11.44 -21.69
C ASN A 127 9.45 -12.28 -22.93
N ARG A 128 9.86 -11.63 -24.02
CA ARG A 128 10.25 -12.30 -25.27
C ARG A 128 11.56 -13.08 -25.15
N TYR A 129 12.55 -12.51 -24.48
CA TYR A 129 13.91 -13.05 -24.44
C TYR A 129 14.25 -13.80 -23.15
N GLN A 130 13.37 -13.80 -22.13
CA GLN A 130 13.61 -14.41 -20.82
C GLN A 130 14.12 -15.86 -20.90
N LEU A 131 13.46 -16.69 -21.72
CA LEU A 131 13.81 -18.10 -21.90
C LEU A 131 15.12 -18.29 -22.66
N LEU A 132 15.47 -17.37 -23.56
CA LEU A 132 16.70 -17.44 -24.35
C LEU A 132 17.93 -17.02 -23.56
N THR A 133 17.75 -16.10 -22.62
CA THR A 133 18.84 -15.57 -21.78
C THR A 133 18.95 -16.29 -20.43
N ASN A 134 18.06 -17.23 -20.12
CA ASN A 134 17.91 -17.83 -18.79
C ASN A 134 17.89 -16.76 -17.68
N SER A 135 17.26 -15.62 -17.95
CA SER A 135 17.23 -14.51 -17.01
C SER A 135 16.12 -14.69 -16.00
N GLU A 136 16.47 -14.64 -14.71
CA GLU A 136 15.51 -14.65 -13.59
C GLU A 136 15.04 -13.23 -13.23
N THR A 137 15.53 -12.21 -13.93
CA THR A 137 15.21 -10.81 -13.63
C THR A 137 13.74 -10.52 -13.92
N LEU A 138 13.01 -10.09 -12.88
CA LEU A 138 11.64 -9.62 -13.02
C LEU A 138 11.62 -8.11 -13.30
N VAL A 139 10.89 -7.72 -14.35
CA VAL A 139 10.68 -6.32 -14.71
C VAL A 139 9.25 -5.92 -14.37
N PRO A 140 9.02 -4.78 -13.70
CA PRO A 140 7.69 -4.26 -13.44
C PRO A 140 6.87 -4.13 -14.73
N LYS A 141 5.59 -4.55 -14.66
CA LYS A 141 4.64 -4.45 -15.78
C LYS A 141 3.83 -3.16 -15.66
N ALA A 142 3.92 -2.31 -16.67
CA ALA A 142 3.07 -1.13 -16.76
C ALA A 142 1.64 -1.52 -17.15
N LEU A 143 0.69 -1.46 -16.21
CA LEU A 143 -0.67 -1.94 -16.42
C LEU A 143 -1.50 -1.02 -17.30
N ARG A 144 -1.53 0.27 -16.99
CA ARG A 144 -2.37 1.26 -17.67
C ARG A 144 -1.77 2.65 -17.53
N PHE A 145 -1.82 3.43 -18.59
CA PHE A 145 -1.63 4.88 -18.53
C PHE A 145 -2.97 5.56 -18.25
N ILE A 146 -3.00 6.47 -17.29
CA ILE A 146 -4.21 7.17 -16.88
C ILE A 146 -4.08 8.62 -17.33
N PRO A 147 -4.84 9.04 -18.37
CA PRO A 147 -4.79 10.41 -18.85
C PRO A 147 -5.40 11.38 -17.82
N LYS A 148 -5.04 12.65 -17.93
CA LYS A 148 -5.60 13.73 -17.09
C LYS A 148 -7.10 13.93 -17.32
N THR A 149 -7.57 13.64 -18.53
CA THR A 149 -8.97 13.80 -18.97
C THR A 149 -9.52 12.48 -19.53
N GLY A 150 -10.84 12.26 -19.39
CA GLY A 150 -11.51 11.05 -19.88
C GLY A 150 -11.48 9.85 -18.92
N ASP A 151 -11.04 10.05 -17.68
CA ASP A 151 -11.06 9.05 -16.61
C ASP A 151 -11.43 9.69 -15.25
N GLU A 152 -12.51 10.46 -15.28
CA GLU A 152 -12.96 11.29 -14.17
C GLU A 152 -13.24 10.45 -12.92
N LEU A 153 -13.89 9.29 -13.08
CA LEU A 153 -14.22 8.37 -11.99
C LEU A 153 -12.97 7.87 -11.25
N PHE A 154 -11.89 7.56 -11.98
CA PHE A 154 -10.64 7.16 -11.35
C PHE A 154 -10.07 8.29 -10.49
N TRP A 155 -10.02 9.51 -11.04
CA TRP A 155 -9.46 10.65 -10.32
C TRP A 155 -10.35 11.09 -9.15
N GLU A 156 -11.68 11.02 -9.27
CA GLU A 156 -12.60 11.29 -8.17
C GLU A 156 -12.44 10.28 -7.03
N GLU A 157 -12.16 9.01 -7.34
CA GLU A 157 -11.88 7.99 -6.33
C GLU A 157 -10.51 8.19 -5.66
N LEU A 158 -9.52 8.62 -6.44
CA LEU A 158 -8.12 8.67 -6.03
C LEU A 158 -7.77 9.97 -5.29
N LEU A 159 -8.17 11.13 -5.81
CA LEU A 159 -7.76 12.45 -5.32
C LEU A 159 -8.05 12.66 -3.83
N PRO A 160 -9.21 12.26 -3.27
CA PRO A 160 -9.47 12.40 -1.83
C PRO A 160 -8.54 11.59 -0.94
N LYS A 161 -7.89 10.56 -1.50
CA LYS A 161 -7.00 9.63 -0.76
C LYS A 161 -5.52 10.01 -0.88
N ILE A 162 -5.14 10.91 -1.80
CA ILE A 162 -3.76 11.38 -1.94
C ILE A 162 -3.44 12.36 -0.80
N PRO A 163 -2.27 12.26 -0.14
CA PRO A 163 -1.88 13.21 0.90
C PRO A 163 -1.90 14.66 0.41
N ARG A 164 -2.35 15.59 1.27
CA ARG A 164 -2.58 17.02 0.91
C ARG A 164 -1.31 17.77 0.50
N GLU A 165 -0.15 17.25 0.86
CA GLU A 165 1.17 17.80 0.55
C GLU A 165 1.49 17.78 -0.95
N TYR A 166 0.73 17.01 -1.75
CA TYR A 166 0.91 16.93 -3.19
C TYR A 166 -0.16 17.75 -3.91
N PRO A 167 0.22 18.65 -4.83
CA PRO A 167 -0.74 19.44 -5.55
C PRO A 167 -1.70 18.54 -6.33
N HIS A 168 -2.99 18.74 -6.07
CA HIS A 168 -4.11 18.13 -6.79
C HIS A 168 -4.28 18.69 -8.22
N SER A 169 -3.28 19.41 -8.75
CA SER A 169 -3.29 19.84 -10.14
C SER A 169 -3.38 18.59 -11.01
N ARG A 170 -4.52 18.49 -11.70
CA ARG A 170 -4.77 17.50 -12.74
C ARG A 170 -3.84 17.77 -13.90
#